data_AF-A0A3L0WD57-F1
#
_entry.id   AF-A0A3L0WD57-F1
#
_cell.length_a   1.000
_cell.length_b   1.000
_cell.length_c   1.000
_cell.angle_alpha   90.00
_cell.angle_beta   90.00
_cell.angle_gamma   90.00
#
_symmetry.space_group_name_H-M   'P 1'
#
loop_
_entity.id
_entity.type
_entity.pdbx_description
1 polymer ?
#
loop_
_entity_poly.entity_id
_entity_poly.type
_entity_poly.pdbx_seq_one_letter_code
_entity_poly.pdbx_strand_id
1 'polypeptide(L)'
;MHDLRDYKTLSARQLTAAIGQLNHNTAPKIMTHLALRARQPYPLGNGRSRAKALKLLHRVQKAHKTGRIPFELTVTGCRIDRGSHQADRYYYDRTLLAQGWQQYDTEEDAWYFGIWINTEKLETFTYAEGDTSHVIAPNIEAFRSELERLYQYHPQAPAFISIDPEAGVVTHHFESKPEV
;
A
#
# COMPACT_ATOMS: atom_id res chain seq x y z
N MET A 1 -7.15 -22.11 -3.63
CA MET A 1 -6.48 -21.29 -2.59
C MET A 1 -7.23 -21.50 -1.28
N HIS A 2 -6.55 -21.64 -0.14
CA HIS A 2 -7.22 -21.88 1.15
C HIS A 2 -7.28 -20.59 1.98
N ASP A 3 -8.47 -20.16 2.37
CA ASP A 3 -8.65 -18.97 3.19
C ASP A 3 -8.43 -19.28 4.67
N LEU A 4 -7.49 -18.57 5.33
CA LEU A 4 -7.23 -18.72 6.76
C LEU A 4 -8.40 -18.26 7.64
N ARG A 5 -9.37 -17.51 7.10
CA ARG A 5 -10.63 -17.18 7.78
C ARG A 5 -11.48 -18.43 8.03
N ASP A 6 -11.33 -19.45 7.19
CA ASP A 6 -12.02 -20.75 7.31
C ASP A 6 -11.21 -21.78 8.10
N TYR A 7 -10.28 -21.35 8.95
CA TYR A 7 -9.37 -22.22 9.72
C TYR A 7 -10.05 -23.36 10.48
N LYS A 8 -11.36 -23.27 10.77
CA LYS A 8 -12.13 -24.31 11.45
C LYS A 8 -12.16 -25.61 10.65
N THR A 9 -12.32 -25.56 9.33
CA THR A 9 -12.44 -26.73 8.45
C THR A 9 -11.09 -27.21 7.90
N LEU A 10 -10.05 -26.38 7.98
CA LEU A 10 -8.74 -26.70 7.41
C LEU A 10 -7.95 -27.73 8.26
N SER A 11 -7.34 -28.69 7.56
CA SER A 11 -6.34 -29.61 8.10
C SER A 11 -5.01 -28.90 8.41
N ALA A 12 -4.13 -29.56 9.17
CA ALA A 12 -2.81 -29.00 9.52
C ALA A 12 -1.94 -28.68 8.29
N ARG A 13 -1.99 -29.53 7.25
CA ARG A 13 -1.25 -29.33 5.99
C ARG A 13 -1.79 -28.12 5.22
N GLN A 14 -3.12 -28.00 5.12
CA GLN A 14 -3.78 -26.87 4.45
C GLN A 14 -3.49 -25.54 5.16
N LEU A 15 -3.46 -25.54 6.50
CA LEU A 15 -3.07 -24.35 7.27
C LEU A 15 -1.62 -23.93 6.99
N THR A 16 -0.68 -24.88 6.91
CA THR A 16 0.72 -24.56 6.57
C THR A 16 0.83 -23.99 5.15
N ALA A 17 0.14 -24.59 4.18
CA ALA A 17 0.12 -24.08 2.81
C ALA A 17 -0.48 -22.66 2.74
N ALA A 18 -1.58 -22.41 3.44
CA ALA A 18 -2.23 -21.10 3.48
C ALA A 18 -1.37 -20.03 4.18
N ILE A 19 -0.60 -20.38 5.21
CA ILE A 19 0.40 -19.46 5.80
C ILE A 19 1.48 -19.10 4.79
N GLY A 20 1.95 -20.07 3.98
CA GLY A 20 2.94 -19.84 2.93
C GLY A 20 2.44 -18.98 1.76
N GLN A 21 1.13 -18.73 1.68
CA GLN A 21 0.51 -17.86 0.68
C GLN A 21 0.29 -16.44 1.18
N LEU A 22 0.55 -16.16 2.46
CA LEU A 22 0.48 -14.81 3.00
C LEU A 22 1.62 -13.96 2.49
N ASN A 23 1.35 -12.67 2.33
CA ASN A 23 2.35 -11.62 2.13
C ASN A 23 2.26 -10.59 3.26
N HIS A 24 3.21 -9.65 3.27
CA HIS A 24 3.29 -8.61 4.30
C HIS A 24 1.99 -7.80 4.46
N ASN A 25 1.27 -7.53 3.37
CA ASN A 25 0.03 -6.74 3.38
C ASN A 25 -1.20 -7.52 3.90
N THR A 26 -1.22 -8.84 3.71
CA THR A 26 -2.36 -9.70 4.09
C THR A 26 -2.22 -10.29 5.49
N ALA A 27 -0.99 -10.51 5.96
CA ALA A 27 -0.73 -11.14 7.25
C ALA A 27 -1.34 -10.35 8.44
N PRO A 28 -1.24 -9.02 8.54
CA PRO A 28 -1.86 -8.24 9.62
C PRO A 28 -3.38 -8.42 9.68
N LYS A 29 -4.07 -8.40 8.52
CA LYS A 29 -5.53 -8.60 8.44
C LYS A 29 -5.93 -9.97 9.00
N ILE A 30 -5.18 -11.02 8.65
CA ILE A 30 -5.38 -12.37 9.19
C ILE A 30 -5.10 -12.44 10.69
N MET A 31 -4.03 -11.82 11.17
CA MET A 31 -3.72 -11.77 12.61
C MET A 31 -4.87 -11.10 13.39
N THR A 32 -5.36 -9.95 12.93
CA THR A 32 -6.50 -9.25 13.54
C THR A 32 -7.76 -10.12 13.55
N HIS A 33 -8.08 -10.78 12.43
CA HIS A 33 -9.20 -11.70 12.35
C HIS A 33 -9.09 -12.83 13.39
N LEU A 34 -7.93 -13.48 13.48
CA LEU A 34 -7.70 -14.58 14.42
C LEU A 34 -7.74 -14.11 15.87
N ALA A 35 -7.21 -12.92 16.17
CA ALA A 35 -7.27 -12.31 17.49
C ALA A 35 -8.73 -12.02 17.91
N LEU A 36 -9.54 -11.47 17.00
CA LEU A 36 -10.98 -11.25 17.24
C LEU A 36 -11.70 -12.57 17.52
N ARG A 37 -11.46 -13.61 16.71
CA ARG A 37 -12.05 -14.94 16.92
C ARG A 37 -11.61 -15.57 18.24
N ALA A 38 -10.36 -15.37 18.66
CA ALA A 38 -9.85 -15.86 19.92
C ALA A 38 -10.47 -15.16 21.16
N ARG A 39 -11.05 -13.97 20.98
CA ARG A 39 -11.68 -13.17 22.04
C ARG A 39 -13.21 -13.30 22.08
N GLN A 40 -13.84 -14.03 21.15
CA GLN A 40 -15.30 -14.14 21.12
C GLN A 40 -15.86 -14.84 22.38
N PRO A 41 -16.83 -14.22 23.08
CA PRO A 41 -17.47 -14.81 24.26
C PRO A 41 -18.48 -15.92 23.90
N TYR A 42 -18.84 -16.74 24.88
CA TYR A 42 -19.90 -17.75 24.77
C TYR A 42 -21.28 -17.06 24.68
N PRO A 43 -22.29 -17.58 23.96
CA PRO A 43 -22.38 -18.89 23.27
C PRO A 43 -21.81 -18.91 21.85
N LEU A 44 -21.35 -17.77 21.33
CA LEU A 44 -20.82 -17.65 19.97
C LEU A 44 -19.45 -18.35 19.78
N GLY A 45 -18.70 -18.52 20.88
CA GLY A 45 -17.38 -19.15 20.90
C GLY A 45 -17.37 -20.63 21.33
N ASN A 46 -16.85 -21.51 20.47
CA ASN A 46 -16.51 -22.89 20.84
C ASN A 46 -15.05 -22.94 21.36
N GLY A 47 -14.81 -23.51 22.55
CA GLY A 47 -13.47 -23.61 23.16
C GLY A 47 -12.40 -24.24 22.26
N ARG A 48 -12.75 -25.28 21.48
CA ARG A 48 -11.83 -25.89 20.50
C ARG A 48 -11.47 -24.92 19.37
N SER A 49 -12.45 -24.15 18.89
CA SER A 49 -12.22 -23.15 17.85
C SER A 49 -11.34 -22.01 18.33
N ARG A 50 -11.52 -21.57 19.59
CA ARG A 50 -10.68 -20.56 20.24
C ARG A 50 -9.22 -21.01 20.35
N ALA A 51 -8.99 -22.23 20.85
CA ALA A 51 -7.64 -22.78 20.95
C ALA A 51 -6.97 -22.90 19.57
N LYS A 52 -7.73 -23.33 18.55
CA LYS A 52 -7.23 -23.41 17.16
C LYS A 52 -6.88 -22.03 16.61
N ALA A 53 -7.70 -21.01 16.87
CA ALA A 53 -7.43 -19.62 16.47
C ALA A 53 -6.16 -19.06 17.13
N LEU A 54 -5.99 -19.25 18.45
CA LEU A 54 -4.80 -18.82 19.19
C LEU A 54 -3.52 -19.50 18.68
N LYS A 55 -3.57 -20.82 18.46
CA LYS A 55 -2.43 -21.57 17.92
C LYS A 55 -2.06 -21.06 16.52
N LEU A 56 -3.05 -20.80 15.67
CA LEU A 56 -2.83 -20.28 14.33
C LEU A 56 -2.27 -18.84 14.37
N LEU A 57 -2.83 -17.97 15.21
CA LEU A 57 -2.35 -16.61 15.43
C LEU A 57 -0.86 -16.61 15.80
N HIS A 58 -0.46 -17.43 16.77
CA HIS A 58 0.93 -17.54 17.17
C HIS A 58 1.85 -18.02 16.02
N ARG A 59 1.38 -18.94 15.18
CA ARG A 59 2.13 -19.40 14.00
C ARG A 59 2.32 -18.28 12.98
N VAL A 60 1.27 -17.52 12.68
CA VAL A 60 1.32 -16.40 11.73
C VAL A 60 2.22 -15.29 12.27
N GLN A 61 2.09 -14.92 13.55
CA GLN A 61 2.97 -13.96 14.22
C GLN A 61 4.44 -14.39 14.18
N LYS A 62 4.72 -15.67 14.47
CA LYS A 62 6.08 -16.22 14.39
C LYS A 62 6.61 -16.15 12.96
N ALA A 63 5.85 -16.59 11.97
CA ALA A 63 6.25 -16.55 10.56
C ALA A 63 6.58 -15.12 10.12
N HIS A 64 5.72 -14.16 10.46
CA HIS A 64 5.92 -12.75 10.19
C HIS A 64 7.20 -12.21 10.85
N LYS A 65 7.37 -12.44 12.16
CA LYS A 65 8.57 -11.99 12.90
C LYS A 65 9.86 -12.58 12.34
N THR A 66 9.82 -13.82 11.86
CA THR A 66 11.00 -14.49 11.28
C THR A 66 11.26 -14.16 9.80
N GLY A 67 10.49 -13.26 9.19
CA GLY A 67 10.64 -12.92 7.77
C GLY A 67 10.27 -14.03 6.79
N ARG A 68 9.50 -15.04 7.23
CA ARG A 68 9.02 -16.14 6.36
C ARG A 68 7.82 -15.74 5.50
N ILE A 69 7.19 -14.64 5.84
CA ILE A 69 6.12 -14.03 5.04
C ILE A 69 6.80 -13.04 4.10
N PRO A 70 6.80 -13.25 2.78
CA PRO A 70 7.47 -12.38 1.83
C PRO A 70 6.81 -11.00 1.79
N PHE A 71 7.62 -10.00 1.44
CA PHE A 71 7.12 -8.70 1.04
C PHE A 71 6.38 -8.82 -0.30
N GLU A 72 5.38 -7.98 -0.50
CA GLU A 72 4.82 -7.76 -1.82
C GLU A 72 5.78 -6.84 -2.58
N LEU A 73 6.12 -7.22 -3.81
CA LEU A 73 7.01 -6.46 -4.67
C LEU A 73 6.25 -5.95 -5.89
N THR A 74 6.58 -4.75 -6.33
CA THR A 74 6.19 -4.23 -7.65
C THR A 74 6.94 -5.00 -8.75
N VAL A 75 6.53 -4.78 -10.00
CA VAL A 75 7.22 -5.34 -11.18
C VAL A 75 8.67 -4.85 -11.30
N THR A 76 8.98 -3.70 -10.72
CA THR A 76 10.31 -3.06 -10.65
C THR A 76 11.15 -3.57 -9.47
N GLY A 77 10.62 -4.46 -8.64
CA GLY A 77 11.30 -5.01 -7.47
C GLY A 77 11.25 -4.13 -6.22
N CYS A 78 10.48 -3.04 -6.24
CA CYS A 78 10.25 -2.20 -5.07
C CYS A 78 9.27 -2.88 -4.09
N ARG A 79 9.49 -2.72 -2.78
CA ARG A 79 8.51 -3.17 -1.80
C ARG A 79 7.27 -2.28 -1.89
N ILE A 80 6.08 -2.88 -1.82
CA ILE A 80 4.83 -2.14 -1.70
C ILE A 80 4.10 -2.49 -0.40
N ASP A 81 3.90 -1.48 0.44
CA ASP A 81 3.12 -1.56 1.66
C ASP A 81 1.74 -0.96 1.38
N ARG A 82 0.70 -1.79 1.53
CA ARG A 82 -0.70 -1.42 1.23
C ARG A 82 -1.49 -1.24 2.51
N GLY A 83 -2.24 -0.15 2.57
CA GLY A 83 -3.07 0.20 3.71
C GLY A 83 -4.42 0.77 3.28
N SER A 84 -5.22 1.11 4.26
CA SER A 84 -6.44 1.89 4.06
C SER A 84 -6.59 2.88 5.19
N HIS A 85 -6.93 4.11 4.85
CA HIS A 85 -7.15 5.20 5.76
C HIS A 85 -8.24 6.10 5.22
N GLN A 86 -9.38 6.13 5.93
CA GLN A 86 -10.54 6.94 5.55
C GLN A 86 -10.28 8.41 5.90
N ALA A 87 -9.66 9.12 4.97
CA ALA A 87 -9.28 10.52 5.09
C ALA A 87 -9.49 11.25 3.75
N ASP A 88 -9.00 12.49 3.65
CA ASP A 88 -8.90 13.21 2.38
C ASP A 88 -7.43 13.34 1.98
N ARG A 89 -7.16 13.54 0.68
CA ARG A 89 -5.81 13.80 0.14
C ARG A 89 -5.08 14.88 0.95
N TYR A 90 -5.79 15.92 1.39
CA TYR A 90 -5.23 17.04 2.16
C TYR A 90 -4.63 16.65 3.52
N TYR A 91 -4.99 15.49 4.07
CA TYR A 91 -4.28 14.94 5.22
C TYR A 91 -2.81 14.64 4.88
N TYR A 92 -2.59 14.05 3.71
CA TYR A 92 -1.28 13.66 3.22
C TYR A 92 -0.48 14.86 2.75
N ASP A 93 -1.10 15.84 2.08
CA ASP A 93 -0.42 17.09 1.72
C ASP A 93 0.20 17.74 2.97
N ARG A 94 -0.58 17.92 4.03
CA ARG A 94 -0.07 18.54 5.26
C ARG A 94 1.03 17.74 5.96
N THR A 95 0.93 16.42 5.93
CA THR A 95 1.85 15.55 6.69
C THR A 95 3.12 15.20 5.93
N LEU A 96 3.01 14.89 4.64
CA LEU A 96 4.12 14.47 3.79
C LEU A 96 4.95 15.65 3.31
N LEU A 97 4.34 16.78 2.93
CA LEU A 97 5.09 17.98 2.54
C LEU A 97 5.96 18.49 3.71
N ALA A 98 5.43 18.45 4.93
CA ALA A 98 6.19 18.78 6.14
C ALA A 98 7.36 17.83 6.43
N GLN A 99 7.37 16.65 5.81
CA GLN A 99 8.43 15.64 5.90
C GLN A 99 9.37 15.65 4.69
N GLY A 100 9.30 16.66 3.83
CA GLY A 100 10.17 16.81 2.65
C GLY A 100 9.77 15.95 1.46
N TRP A 101 8.55 15.44 1.43
CA TRP A 101 8.01 14.83 0.21
C TRP A 101 7.58 15.92 -0.76
N GLN A 102 7.71 15.66 -2.05
CA GLN A 102 7.19 16.50 -3.11
C GLN A 102 5.87 15.92 -3.62
N GLN A 103 4.85 16.75 -3.74
CA GLN A 103 3.62 16.35 -4.41
C GLN A 103 3.85 16.25 -5.93
N TYR A 104 3.32 15.20 -6.54
CA TYR A 104 3.32 15.02 -7.99
C TYR A 104 1.89 15.21 -8.50
N ASP A 105 1.60 16.40 -9.01
CA ASP A 105 0.27 16.76 -9.50
C ASP A 105 -0.02 16.04 -10.82
N THR A 106 -1.17 15.36 -10.85
CA THR A 106 -1.69 14.65 -12.02
C THR A 106 -2.99 15.30 -12.49
N GLU A 107 -3.44 14.98 -13.71
CA GLU A 107 -4.76 15.46 -14.18
C GLU A 107 -5.93 14.86 -13.37
N GLU A 108 -5.68 13.79 -12.60
CA GLU A 108 -6.66 13.09 -11.77
C GLU A 108 -6.71 13.65 -10.34
N ASP A 109 -5.85 14.63 -10.01
CA ASP A 109 -5.73 15.16 -8.66
C ASP A 109 -7.05 15.76 -8.17
N ALA A 110 -7.53 15.22 -7.05
CA ALA A 110 -8.77 15.61 -6.41
C ALA A 110 -8.69 15.35 -4.91
N TRP A 111 -9.71 15.76 -4.15
CA TRP A 111 -9.76 15.50 -2.70
C TRP A 111 -9.66 14.00 -2.34
N TYR A 112 -9.94 13.10 -3.29
CA TYR A 112 -9.87 11.65 -3.14
C TYR A 112 -8.61 10.99 -3.73
N PHE A 113 -7.73 11.72 -4.42
CA PHE A 113 -6.57 11.14 -5.11
C PHE A 113 -5.33 12.04 -5.04
N GLY A 114 -4.16 11.45 -4.80
CA GLY A 114 -2.88 12.16 -4.91
C GLY A 114 -1.66 11.25 -4.87
N ILE A 115 -0.55 11.78 -5.37
CA ILE A 115 0.75 11.10 -5.43
C ILE A 115 1.83 12.00 -4.82
N TRP A 116 2.72 11.42 -4.02
CA TRP A 116 3.87 12.10 -3.44
C TRP A 116 5.14 11.28 -3.65
N ILE A 117 6.24 11.96 -3.88
CA ILE A 117 7.54 11.37 -4.22
C ILE A 117 8.59 11.90 -3.26
N ASN A 118 9.43 10.99 -2.72
CA ASN A 118 10.59 11.34 -1.92
C ASN A 118 11.84 10.74 -2.55
N THR A 119 12.63 11.58 -3.22
CA THR A 119 13.83 11.17 -3.95
C THR A 119 15.00 10.85 -3.03
N GLU A 120 15.07 11.46 -1.84
CA GLU A 120 16.13 11.18 -0.86
C GLU A 120 15.97 9.77 -0.25
N LYS A 121 14.73 9.36 0.01
CA LYS A 121 14.41 8.05 0.58
C LYS A 121 14.14 6.97 -0.48
N LEU A 122 14.00 7.36 -1.74
CA LEU A 122 13.63 6.49 -2.87
C LEU A 122 12.24 5.84 -2.66
N GLU A 123 11.27 6.67 -2.29
CA GLU A 123 9.91 6.23 -1.96
C GLU A 123 8.84 6.99 -2.74
N THR A 124 7.74 6.32 -3.06
CA THR A 124 6.51 6.96 -3.56
C THR A 124 5.32 6.60 -2.69
N PHE A 125 4.41 7.53 -2.53
CA PHE A 125 3.17 7.33 -1.80
C PHE A 125 1.99 7.71 -2.68
N THR A 126 0.97 6.87 -2.70
CA THR A 126 -0.28 7.12 -3.44
C THR A 126 -1.45 6.96 -2.50
N TYR A 127 -2.37 7.92 -2.57
CA TYR A 127 -3.66 7.88 -1.92
C TYR A 127 -4.75 7.84 -2.99
N ALA A 128 -5.71 6.93 -2.87
CA ALA A 128 -6.85 6.82 -3.77
C ALA A 128 -8.09 6.32 -3.01
N GLU A 129 -9.09 7.18 -2.82
CA GLU A 129 -10.40 6.83 -2.25
C GLU A 129 -10.35 6.02 -0.94
N GLY A 130 -9.38 6.32 -0.08
CA GLY A 130 -9.19 5.65 1.20
C GLY A 130 -8.20 4.49 1.16
N ASP A 131 -7.70 4.08 0.00
CA ASP A 131 -6.60 3.13 -0.14
C ASP A 131 -5.25 3.88 -0.18
N THR A 132 -4.24 3.28 0.46
CA THR A 132 -2.88 3.83 0.50
C THR A 132 -1.89 2.81 -0.06
N SER A 133 -1.01 3.24 -0.95
CA SER A 133 0.13 2.45 -1.42
C SER A 133 1.42 3.20 -1.16
N HIS A 134 2.33 2.60 -0.38
CA HIS A 134 3.66 3.13 -0.10
C HIS A 134 4.68 2.22 -0.74
N VAL A 135 5.37 2.72 -1.77
CA VAL A 135 6.40 1.98 -2.49
C VAL A 135 7.77 2.44 -2.01
N ILE A 136 8.64 1.48 -1.70
CA ILE A 136 9.98 1.71 -1.18
C ILE A 136 10.97 0.94 -2.06
N ALA A 137 11.81 1.68 -2.78
CA ALA A 137 12.78 1.08 -3.68
C ALA A 137 14.02 0.58 -2.91
N PRO A 138 14.60 -0.57 -3.28
CA PRO A 138 15.82 -1.07 -2.65
C PRO A 138 17.08 -0.30 -3.09
N ASN A 139 17.04 0.38 -4.22
CA ASN A 139 18.14 1.15 -4.81
C ASN A 139 17.62 2.16 -5.84
N ILE A 140 18.52 3.00 -6.33
CA ILE A 140 18.20 4.10 -7.25
C ILE A 140 17.74 3.59 -8.62
N GLU A 141 18.24 2.45 -9.10
CA GLU A 141 17.86 1.87 -10.39
C GLU A 141 16.40 1.38 -10.39
N ALA A 142 16.00 0.70 -9.32
CA ALA A 142 14.62 0.28 -9.11
C ALA A 142 13.70 1.49 -8.94
N PHE A 143 14.16 2.53 -8.23
CA PHE A 143 13.39 3.76 -8.07
C PHE A 143 13.17 4.50 -9.40
N ARG A 144 14.22 4.68 -10.21
CA ARG A 144 14.11 5.24 -11.57
C ARG A 144 13.10 4.49 -12.42
N SER A 145 13.18 3.16 -12.42
CA SER A 145 12.25 2.31 -13.17
C SER A 145 10.81 2.47 -12.68
N GLU A 146 10.61 2.63 -11.37
CA GLU A 146 9.28 2.86 -10.79
C GLU A 146 8.74 4.25 -11.12
N LEU A 147 9.60 5.29 -11.14
CA LEU A 147 9.22 6.64 -11.55
C LEU A 147 8.84 6.71 -13.04
N GLU A 148 9.62 6.09 -13.92
CA GLU A 148 9.26 6.00 -15.35
C GLU A 148 7.87 5.39 -15.53
N ARG A 149 7.62 4.28 -14.81
CA ARG A 149 6.33 3.60 -14.83
C ARG A 149 5.23 4.50 -14.28
N LEU A 150 5.47 5.19 -13.16
CA LEU A 150 4.52 6.12 -12.56
C LEU A 150 4.14 7.23 -13.55
N TYR A 151 5.12 7.88 -14.18
CA TYR A 151 4.90 8.96 -15.14
C TYR A 151 4.21 8.50 -16.42
N GLN A 152 4.37 7.23 -16.79
CA GLN A 152 3.64 6.64 -17.92
C GLN A 152 2.16 6.46 -17.61
N TYR A 153 1.82 6.02 -16.38
CA TYR A 153 0.43 5.75 -15.99
C TYR A 153 -0.30 6.99 -15.48
N HIS A 154 0.42 7.92 -14.87
CA HIS A 154 -0.11 9.17 -14.35
C HIS A 154 0.67 10.33 -14.97
N PRO A 155 0.24 10.84 -16.14
CA PRO A 155 0.82 12.03 -16.72
C PRO A 155 0.70 13.22 -15.78
N GLN A 156 1.73 14.07 -15.79
CA GLN A 156 1.78 15.27 -14.94
C GLN A 156 0.75 16.29 -15.43
N ALA A 157 0.03 16.90 -14.50
CA ALA A 157 -0.79 18.06 -14.81
C ALA A 157 0.07 19.31 -15.08
N PRO A 158 -0.40 20.24 -15.93
CA PRO A 158 0.22 21.55 -16.04
C PRO A 158 0.07 22.30 -14.71
N ALA A 159 1.16 22.94 -14.27
CA ALA A 159 1.15 23.82 -13.10
C ALA A 159 0.28 25.05 -13.35
N PHE A 160 0.30 25.58 -14.57
CA PHE A 160 -0.64 26.60 -15.03
C PHE A 160 -0.74 26.64 -16.57
N ILE A 161 -1.80 27.28 -17.05
CA ILE A 161 -2.10 27.44 -18.47
C ILE A 161 -2.16 28.93 -18.78
N SER A 162 -1.44 29.37 -19.80
CA SER A 162 -1.54 30.73 -20.35
C SER A 162 -2.21 30.71 -21.71
N ILE A 163 -3.17 31.63 -21.92
CA ILE A 163 -3.90 31.78 -23.18
C ILE A 163 -3.55 33.13 -23.77
N ASP A 164 -3.04 33.14 -24.99
CA ASP A 164 -2.89 34.34 -25.80
C ASP A 164 -4.10 34.42 -26.76
N PRO A 165 -5.08 35.31 -26.50
CA PRO A 165 -6.29 35.41 -27.30
C PRO A 165 -6.05 36.04 -28.68
N GLU A 166 -5.00 36.84 -28.85
CA GLU A 166 -4.70 37.50 -30.13
C GLU A 166 -4.00 36.53 -31.10
N ALA A 167 -3.07 35.72 -30.57
CA ALA A 167 -2.40 34.68 -31.34
C ALA A 167 -3.23 33.37 -31.44
N GLY A 168 -4.24 33.20 -30.59
CA GLY A 168 -5.02 31.95 -30.49
C GLY A 168 -4.21 30.77 -29.96
N VAL A 169 -3.19 31.03 -29.12
CA VAL A 169 -2.24 30.03 -28.63
C VAL A 169 -2.52 29.70 -27.16
N VAL A 170 -2.50 28.41 -26.83
CA VAL A 170 -2.58 27.89 -25.46
C VAL A 170 -1.25 27.24 -25.10
N THR A 171 -0.62 27.70 -24.02
CA THR A 171 0.66 27.18 -23.53
C THR A 171 0.47 26.56 -22.16
N HIS A 172 0.92 25.31 -22.02
CA HIS A 172 0.90 24.53 -20.79
C HIS A 172 2.29 24.58 -20.15
N HIS A 173 2.36 25.05 -18.90
CA HIS A 173 3.61 25.15 -18.15
C HIS A 173 3.63 24.04 -17.10
N PHE A 174 4.71 23.27 -17.05
CA PHE A 174 4.85 22.12 -16.16
C PHE A 174 5.93 22.39 -15.12
N GLU A 175 5.73 21.87 -13.90
CA GLU A 175 6.81 21.79 -12.92
C GLU A 175 7.83 20.73 -13.31
N SER A 176 9.09 20.93 -12.90
CA SER A 176 10.12 19.91 -13.07
C SER A 176 9.75 18.63 -12.32
N LYS A 177 9.84 17.48 -13.01
CA LYS A 177 9.57 16.19 -12.39
C LYS A 177 10.64 15.86 -11.34
N PRO A 178 10.28 15.17 -10.25
CA PRO A 178 11.26 14.61 -9.33
C PRO A 178 12.13 13.56 -10.03
N GLU A 179 13.38 13.88 -10.33
CA GLU A 179 14.33 12.97 -10.98
C GLU A 179 15.48 12.60 -10.03
N VAL A 180 16.09 11.44 -10.26
CA VAL A 180 17.21 10.88 -9.47
C VAL A 180 18.34 10.40 -10.37
#